data_AF-A0A1V5FLH8-F1
#
_entry.id   AF-A0A1V5FLH8-F1
#
_cell.length_a   1.000
_cell.length_b   1.000
_cell.length_c   1.000
_cell.angle_alpha   90.00
_cell.angle_beta   90.00
_cell.angle_gamma   90.00
#
_symmetry.space_group_name_H-M   'P 1'
#
loop_
_entity.id
_entity.type
_entity.pdbx_description
1 polymer ?
#
loop_
_entity_poly.entity_id
_entity_poly.type
_entity_poly.pdbx_seq_one_letter_code
_entity_poly.pdbx_strand_id
1 'polypeptide(L)' 'MTLPQLLKARTILALATGDCAAPVAAAISGPVDAAVPCSILSRHPRCELFLDREAARGLNVPAAS' A
#
# COMPACT_ATOMS: atom_id res chain seq x y z
N MET A 1 11.53 -6.25 12.69
CA MET A 1 11.74 -5.70 11.32
C MET A 1 11.46 -4.21 11.33
N THR A 2 12.23 -3.40 10.62
CA THR A 2 12.06 -1.94 10.55
C THR A 2 11.74 -1.48 9.13
N LEU A 3 11.12 -0.31 8.96
CA LEU A 3 10.81 0.25 7.63
C LEU A 3 12.05 0.40 6.72
N PRO A 4 13.21 0.90 7.19
CA PRO A 4 14.40 0.98 6.35
C PRO A 4 14.92 -0.39 5.89
N GLN A 5 14.73 -1.44 6.69
CA GLN A 5 15.10 -2.79 6.27
C GLN A 5 14.13 -3.35 5.22
N LEU A 6 12.83 -3.09 5.36
CA LEU A 6 11.82 -3.47 4.37
C LEU A 6 12.11 -2.83 3.00
N LEU A 7 12.48 -1.55 2.97
CA LEU A 7 12.75 -0.80 1.74
C LEU A 7 14.05 -1.21 1.02
N LYS A 8 14.90 -2.04 1.63
CA LYS A 8 16.08 -2.63 0.98
C LYS A 8 15.75 -3.88 0.16
N ALA A 9 14.52 -4.38 0.23
CA ALA A 9 14.09 -5.52 -0.57
C ALA A 9 14.26 -5.21 -2.07
N ARG A 10 14.45 -6.24 -2.90
CA ARG A 10 14.47 -6.07 -4.36
C ARG A 10 13.07 -5.81 -4.93
N THR A 11 12.06 -6.40 -4.30
CA THR A 11 10.65 -6.34 -4.65
C THR A 11 9.84 -6.42 -3.37
N ILE A 12 8.78 -5.63 -3.28
CA ILE A 12 7.81 -5.67 -2.17
C ILE A 12 6.45 -6.05 -2.76
N LEU A 13 5.84 -7.09 -2.20
CA LEU A 13 4.44 -7.43 -2.46
C LEU A 13 3.68 -7.16 -1.17
N ALA A 14 2.78 -6.19 -1.21
CA ALA A 14 1.94 -5.84 -0.07
C ALA A 14 0.51 -6.35 -0.34
N LEU A 15 -0.03 -7.11 0.62
CA LEU A 15 -1.37 -7.69 0.54
C LEU A 15 -2.23 -7.02 1.61
N ALA A 16 -3.41 -6.52 1.22
CA ALA A 16 -4.39 -6.01 2.16
C ALA A 16 -5.76 -6.64 1.85
N THR A 17 -6.36 -7.24 2.86
CA THR A 17 -7.59 -8.01 2.74
C THR A 17 -8.53 -7.71 3.91
N GLY A 18 -9.83 -7.80 3.68
CA GLY A 18 -10.86 -7.50 4.67
C GLY A 18 -11.07 -6.00 4.89
N ASP A 19 -11.64 -5.63 6.04
CA ASP A 19 -12.06 -4.25 6.36
C ASP A 19 -10.89 -3.32 6.68
N CYS A 20 -10.10 -3.00 5.65
CA CYS A 20 -8.94 -2.10 5.73
C CYS A 20 -8.95 -1.01 4.64
N ALA A 21 -10.11 -0.71 4.06
CA ALA A 21 -10.22 0.28 2.98
C ALA A 21 -9.71 1.68 3.36
N ALA A 22 -10.02 2.15 4.57
CA ALA A 22 -9.59 3.47 5.03
C ALA A 22 -8.05 3.61 5.14
N PRO A 23 -7.31 2.72 5.85
CA PRO A 23 -5.86 2.80 5.89
C PRO A 23 -5.21 2.52 4.53
N VAL A 24 -5.81 1.67 3.68
CA VAL A 24 -5.34 1.45 2.30
C VAL A 24 -5.44 2.73 1.48
N ALA A 25 -6.58 3.43 1.51
CA ALA A 25 -6.74 4.70 0.82
C ALA A 25 -5.75 5.76 1.30
N ALA A 26 -5.53 5.86 2.61
CA ALA A 26 -4.54 6.77 3.18
C ALA A 26 -3.11 6.46 2.70
N ALA A 27 -2.75 5.18 2.58
CA ALA A 27 -1.42 4.75 2.15
C ALA A 27 -1.16 5.00 0.65
N ILE A 28 -2.20 4.93 -0.20
CA ILE A 28 -2.05 5.08 -1.66
C ILE A 28 -2.23 6.53 -2.11
N SER A 29 -3.20 7.25 -1.54
CA SER A 29 -3.59 8.60 -2.01
C SER A 29 -3.02 9.74 -1.17
N GLY A 30 -2.52 9.45 0.04
CA GLY A 30 -1.95 10.44 0.95
C GLY A 30 -0.45 10.69 0.71
N PRO A 31 0.12 11.74 1.33
CA PRO A 31 1.56 11.92 1.38
C PRO A 31 2.22 10.80 2.21
N VAL A 32 3.54 10.65 2.07
CA VAL A 32 4.32 9.79 2.97
C VAL A 32 4.27 10.37 4.39
N ASP A 33 3.65 9.62 5.30
CA ASP A 33 3.42 10.00 6.69
C ASP A 33 3.82 8.86 7.65
N ALA A 34 4.48 9.21 8.76
CA ALA A 34 4.87 8.26 9.80
C ALA A 34 3.65 7.65 10.55
N ALA A 35 2.51 8.35 10.58
CA ALA A 35 1.25 7.83 11.10
C ALA A 35 0.61 6.77 10.19
N VAL A 36 1.05 6.69 8.92
CA VAL A 36 0.60 5.71 7.92
C VAL A 36 1.82 4.94 7.40
N PRO A 37 2.33 3.92 8.11
CA PRO A 37 3.59 3.26 7.78
C PRO A 37 3.67 2.73 6.34
N CYS A 38 2.56 2.30 5.75
CA CYS A 38 2.52 1.78 4.39
C CYS A 38 2.67 2.87 3.31
N SER A 39 2.48 4.15 3.65
CA SER A 39 2.63 5.26 2.70
C SER A 39 4.05 5.35 2.11
N ILE A 40 5.07 4.92 2.86
CA ILE A 40 6.47 4.91 2.42
C ILE A 40 6.74 3.91 1.27
N LEU A 41 5.85 2.93 1.06
CA LEU A 41 5.99 1.94 0.00
C LEU A 41 5.96 2.59 -1.39
N SER A 42 5.32 3.75 -1.54
CA SER A 42 5.34 4.57 -2.75
C SER A 42 6.74 5.00 -3.20
N ARG A 43 7.73 5.01 -2.28
CA ARG A 43 9.13 5.33 -2.60
C ARG A 43 9.94 4.14 -3.13
N HIS A 44 9.40 2.94 -3.03
CA HIS A 44 10.11 1.73 -3.45
C HIS A 44 9.91 1.52 -4.97
N PRO A 45 10.98 1.37 -5.77
CA PRO A 45 10.88 1.32 -7.22
C PRO A 45 10.17 0.07 -7.76
N ARG A 46 9.98 -0.95 -6.93
CA ARG A 46 9.32 -2.23 -7.28
C ARG A 46 8.39 -2.70 -6.17
N CYS A 47 7.29 -1.98 -5.99
CA CYS A 47 6.25 -2.33 -5.02
C CYS A 47 4.94 -2.58 -5.74
N GLU A 48 4.31 -3.72 -5.45
CA GLU A 48 2.98 -4.07 -5.95
C GLU A 48 2.04 -4.28 -4.77
N LEU A 49 0.83 -3.73 -4.88
CA LEU A 49 -0.19 -3.79 -3.86
C LEU A 49 -1.37 -4.63 -4.37
N PHE A 50 -1.69 -5.69 -3.65
CA PHE A 50 -2.78 -6.60 -3.95
C PHE A 50 -3.88 -6.39 -2.93
N LEU A 51 -5.06 -6.02 -3.43
CA LEU A 51 -6.22 -5.70 -2.62
C LEU A 51 -7.34 -6.67 -2.96
N ASP A 52 -8.04 -7.17 -1.95
CA ASP A 52 -9.33 -7.79 -2.19
C ASP A 52 -10.43 -6.73 -2.38
N ARG A 53 -11.65 -7.18 -2.65
CA ARG A 53 -12.77 -6.29 -2.93
C ARG A 53 -13.17 -5.43 -1.72
N GLU A 54 -12.99 -5.91 -0.49
CA GLU A 54 -13.32 -5.15 0.72
C GLU A 54 -12.26 -4.07 0.99
N ALA A 55 -10.99 -4.41 0.89
CA ALA A 55 -9.86 -3.50 1.06
C ALA A 55 -9.79 -2.44 -0.06
N ALA A 56 -10.25 -2.76 -1.26
CA ALA A 56 -10.30 -1.81 -2.38
C ALA A 56 -11.53 -0.88 -2.36
N ARG A 57 -12.45 -1.04 -1.40
CA ARG A 57 -13.71 -0.28 -1.38
C ARG A 57 -13.45 1.22 -1.32
N GLY A 58 -14.01 1.96 -2.28
CA GLY A 58 -13.91 3.42 -2.33
C GLY A 58 -12.64 3.94 -2.99
N LEU A 59 -11.75 3.07 -3.48
CA LEU A 59 -10.66 3.48 -4.36
C LEU A 59 -11.18 3.66 -5.78
N ASN A 60 -10.81 4.76 -6.43
CA ASN A 60 -11.01 4.95 -7.87
C ASN A 60 -9.73 4.49 -8.61
N VAL A 61 -9.54 3.18 -8.69
CA VAL A 61 -8.42 2.59 -9.44
C VAL A 61 -8.95 2.15 -10.80
N PRO A 62 -8.26 2.47 -11.92
CA PRO A 62 -8.59 1.83 -13.19
C PRO A 62 -8.52 0.31 -13.00
N ALA A 63 -9.53 -0.42 -13.48
CA ALA A 63 -9.52 -1.87 -13.44
C ALA A 63 -8.22 -2.35 -14.09
N ALA A 64 -7.42 -3.11 -13.34
CA ALA A 64 -6.19 -3.70 -13.85
C ALA A 64 -6.52 -4.44 -15.15
N SER A 65 -5.87 -4.02 -16.24
CA SER A 65 -6.07 -4.56 -17.60
C SER A 65 -5.50 -5.96 -17.74
#